data_AF-A0A060C3Z3-F1
#
_entry.id   AF-A0A060C3Z3-F1
#
_cell.length_a   1.000
_cell.length_b   1.000
_cell.length_c   1.000
_cell.angle_alpha   90.00
_cell.angle_beta   90.00
_cell.angle_gamma   90.00
#
_symmetry.space_group_name_H-M   'P 1'
#
loop_
_entity.id
_entity.type
_entity.pdbx_description
1 polymer ?
#
loop_
_entity_poly.entity_id
_entity_poly.type
_entity_poly.pdbx_seq_one_letter_code
_entity_poly.pdbx_strand_id
1 'polypeptide(L)'
;FGTLYLTYSFYRKISRQHGDILFCPWGNILNSCYTRMPKVSTIHDLQLRKGRPIIEMFLRKIIDDRVVKTSNKIITISNFSKNEILSYYPNIEYKLKMLGNSVENVQITNIKQKAKKQSNYILYVGRICERKNIITLVRAYAKIYNNIDLKLFIVGKRNEYWN
;
A
#
# COMPACT_ATOMS: atom_id res chain seq x y z
N PHE A 1 -16.68 -16.69 -13.47
CA PHE A 1 -18.08 -16.52 -13.02
C PHE A 1 -18.23 -15.70 -11.73
N GLY A 2 -17.33 -15.80 -10.74
CA GLY A 2 -17.46 -15.05 -9.47
C GLY A 2 -17.37 -13.51 -9.56
N THR A 3 -16.50 -12.96 -10.41
CA THR A 3 -16.21 -11.51 -10.42
C THR A 3 -17.37 -10.63 -10.92
N LEU A 4 -18.10 -11.09 -11.94
CA LEU A 4 -19.29 -10.41 -12.47
C LEU A 4 -20.43 -10.41 -11.44
N TYR A 5 -20.67 -11.58 -10.82
CA TYR A 5 -21.64 -11.71 -9.74
C TYR A 5 -21.31 -10.79 -8.55
N LEU A 6 -20.04 -10.77 -8.11
CA LEU A 6 -19.58 -9.90 -7.03
C LEU A 6 -19.77 -8.42 -7.37
N THR A 7 -19.40 -8.02 -8.60
CA THR A 7 -19.60 -6.65 -9.11
C THR A 7 -21.07 -6.25 -9.10
N TYR A 8 -21.95 -7.10 -9.64
CA TYR A 8 -23.39 -6.86 -9.68
C TYR A 8 -24.02 -6.82 -8.28
N SER A 9 -23.66 -7.77 -7.41
CA SER A 9 -24.11 -7.81 -6.03
C SER A 9 -23.65 -6.59 -5.25
N PHE A 10 -22.40 -6.15 -5.44
CA PHE A 10 -21.87 -4.92 -4.84
C PHE A 10 -22.69 -3.71 -5.27
N TYR A 11 -22.87 -3.51 -6.58
CA TYR A 11 -23.66 -2.42 -7.12
C TYR A 11 -25.08 -2.41 -6.53
N ARG A 12 -25.79 -3.55 -6.57
CA ARG A 12 -27.16 -3.66 -6.03
C ARG A 12 -27.25 -3.37 -4.54
N LYS A 13 -26.28 -3.84 -3.75
CA LYS A 13 -26.27 -3.57 -2.30
C LYS A 13 -26.08 -2.09 -2.03
N ILE A 14 -25.09 -1.45 -2.65
CA ILE A 14 -24.81 -0.02 -2.49
C ILE A 14 -25.98 0.83 -2.97
N SER A 15 -26.58 0.52 -4.12
CA SER A 15 -27.74 1.27 -4.65
C SER A 15 -28.98 1.25 -3.77
N ARG A 16 -29.06 0.32 -2.81
CA ARG A 16 -30.15 0.20 -1.83
C ARG A 16 -29.82 0.80 -0.47
N GLN A 17 -28.58 1.22 -0.24
CA GLN A 17 -28.20 1.90 0.99
C GLN A 17 -28.54 3.40 0.89
N HIS A 18 -28.91 3.99 2.03
CA HIS A 18 -29.10 5.42 2.18
C HIS A 18 -27.91 6.01 2.93
N GLY A 19 -26.82 6.29 2.21
CA GLY A 19 -25.66 6.98 2.77
C GLY A 19 -25.25 8.16 1.90
N ASP A 20 -24.48 9.08 2.48
CA ASP A 20 -24.04 10.29 1.79
C ASP A 20 -22.78 10.07 0.95
N ILE A 21 -21.87 9.22 1.42
CA ILE A 21 -20.57 8.98 0.79
C ILE A 21 -20.23 7.49 0.87
N LEU A 22 -19.76 6.93 -0.25
CA LEU A 22 -19.19 5.60 -0.30
C LEU A 22 -17.67 5.68 -0.19
N PHE A 23 -17.10 4.99 0.80
CA PHE A 23 -15.65 4.85 0.94
C PHE A 23 -15.16 3.46 0.49
N CYS A 24 -14.23 3.45 -0.46
CA CYS A 24 -13.62 2.26 -1.03
C CYS A 24 -12.10 2.22 -0.74
N PRO A 25 -11.66 1.62 0.38
CA PRO A 25 -10.27 1.66 0.83
C PRO A 25 -9.30 0.78 0.01
N TRP A 26 -9.81 -0.01 -0.94
CA TRP A 26 -9.04 -1.02 -1.66
C TRP A 26 -9.23 -0.92 -3.18
N GLY A 27 -8.13 -1.07 -3.92
CA GLY A 27 -8.11 -1.00 -5.38
C GLY A 27 -8.38 -2.35 -6.04
N ASN A 28 -9.64 -2.81 -6.00
CA ASN A 28 -10.09 -3.98 -6.77
C ASN A 28 -11.09 -3.58 -7.87
N ILE A 29 -11.52 -4.58 -8.64
CA ILE A 29 -12.53 -4.46 -9.68
C ILE A 29 -13.87 -3.88 -9.17
N LEU A 30 -14.27 -4.12 -7.92
CA LEU A 30 -15.50 -3.55 -7.36
C LEU A 30 -15.41 -2.03 -7.24
N ASN A 31 -14.21 -1.54 -6.89
CA ASN A 31 -13.95 -0.12 -6.82
C ASN A 31 -13.99 0.58 -8.20
N SER A 32 -13.92 -0.18 -9.29
CA SER A 32 -14.04 0.35 -10.66
C SER A 32 -15.49 0.69 -11.07
N CYS A 33 -16.49 0.28 -10.29
CA CYS A 33 -17.90 0.45 -10.61
C CYS A 33 -18.40 1.87 -10.35
N TYR A 34 -19.33 2.34 -11.19
CA TYR A 34 -20.06 3.58 -10.94
C TYR A 34 -21.09 3.37 -9.82
N THR A 35 -21.27 4.38 -8.98
CA THR A 35 -22.21 4.36 -7.86
C THR A 35 -23.03 5.64 -7.84
N ARG A 36 -24.29 5.56 -7.36
CA ARG A 36 -25.14 6.75 -7.20
C ARG A 36 -24.62 7.68 -6.10
N MET A 37 -24.05 7.10 -5.04
CA MET A 37 -23.41 7.85 -3.97
C MET A 37 -22.05 8.40 -4.43
N PRO A 38 -21.70 9.65 -4.05
CA PRO A 38 -20.35 10.17 -4.17
C PRO A 38 -19.32 9.20 -3.59
N LYS A 39 -18.28 8.90 -4.36
CA LYS A 39 -17.29 7.87 -4.02
C LYS A 39 -15.92 8.45 -3.69
N VAL A 40 -15.37 8.02 -2.56
CA VAL A 40 -13.99 8.26 -2.15
C VAL A 40 -13.22 6.94 -2.22
N SER A 41 -12.13 6.92 -2.98
CA SER A 41 -11.33 5.70 -3.20
C SER A 41 -9.91 5.86 -2.69
N THR A 42 -9.28 4.81 -2.20
CA THR A 42 -7.84 4.84 -1.89
C THR A 42 -7.03 4.14 -2.99
N ILE A 43 -6.02 4.84 -3.53
CA ILE A 43 -4.99 4.27 -4.40
C ILE A 43 -3.68 4.28 -3.60
N HIS A 44 -3.24 3.10 -3.16
CA HIS A 44 -2.02 2.95 -2.35
C HIS A 44 -0.75 3.15 -3.19
N ASP A 45 -0.68 2.45 -4.32
CA ASP A 45 0.35 2.58 -5.32
C ASP A 45 -0.15 2.07 -6.67
N LEU A 46 0.59 2.40 -7.73
CA LEU A 46 0.36 1.89 -9.09
C LEU A 46 1.40 0.82 -9.45
N GLN A 47 1.99 0.14 -8.45
CA GLN A 47 3.11 -0.79 -8.65
C GLN A 47 2.74 -1.97 -9.55
N LEU A 48 1.47 -2.38 -9.58
CA LEU A 48 0.98 -3.45 -10.44
C LEU A 48 0.93 -3.07 -11.94
N ARG A 49 1.28 -1.83 -12.29
CA ARG A 49 1.56 -1.38 -13.66
C ARG A 49 3.03 -1.52 -14.05
N LYS A 50 3.88 -2.15 -13.23
CA LYS A 50 5.31 -2.31 -13.48
C LYS A 50 5.73 -3.77 -13.24
N GLY A 51 6.59 -4.31 -14.10
CA GLY A 51 7.24 -5.61 -13.90
C GLY A 51 6.29 -6.82 -13.90
N ARG A 52 5.15 -6.75 -14.61
CA ARG A 52 4.16 -7.82 -14.73
C ARG A 52 3.94 -8.18 -16.21
N PRO A 53 3.36 -9.35 -16.54
CA PRO A 53 2.97 -9.69 -17.90
C PRO A 53 2.09 -8.60 -18.53
N ILE A 54 2.25 -8.37 -19.83
CA ILE A 54 1.58 -7.28 -20.57
C ILE A 54 0.05 -7.30 -20.38
N ILE A 55 -0.55 -8.50 -20.40
CA ILE A 55 -1.98 -8.69 -20.24
C ILE A 55 -2.45 -8.27 -18.84
N GLU A 56 -1.72 -8.63 -17.80
CA GLU A 56 -2.03 -8.23 -16.43
C GLU A 56 -1.92 -6.71 -16.26
N MET A 57 -0.86 -6.11 -16.81
CA MET A 57 -0.67 -4.68 -16.80
C MET A 57 -1.81 -3.95 -17.52
N PHE A 58 -2.27 -4.48 -18.65
CA PHE A 58 -3.39 -3.93 -19.40
C PHE A 58 -4.71 -4.03 -18.62
N LEU A 59 -5.01 -5.18 -18.02
CA LEU A 59 -6.20 -5.37 -17.19
C LEU A 59 -6.17 -4.45 -15.97
N ARG A 60 -5.02 -4.35 -15.30
CA ARG A 60 -4.84 -3.45 -14.16
C ARG A 60 -5.01 -2.00 -14.59
N LYS A 61 -4.46 -1.63 -15.76
CA LYS A 61 -4.63 -0.30 -16.32
C LYS A 61 -6.11 0.06 -16.47
N ILE A 62 -6.91 -0.83 -17.05
CA ILE A 62 -8.36 -0.62 -17.20
C ILE A 62 -9.06 -0.43 -15.85
N ILE A 63 -8.71 -1.22 -14.84
CA ILE A 63 -9.29 -1.11 -13.49
C ILE A 63 -8.95 0.25 -12.88
N ASP A 64 -7.67 0.63 -12.88
CA ASP A 64 -7.22 1.90 -12.32
C ASP A 64 -7.83 3.11 -13.07
N ASP A 65 -7.89 3.06 -14.41
CA ASP A 65 -8.51 4.11 -15.25
C ASP A 65 -9.98 4.31 -14.86
N ARG A 66 -10.70 3.21 -14.61
CA ARG A 66 -12.09 3.26 -14.13
C ARG A 66 -12.20 3.77 -12.71
N VAL A 67 -11.32 3.37 -11.79
CA VAL A 67 -11.30 3.89 -10.41
C VAL A 67 -11.10 5.40 -10.44
N VAL A 68 -10.13 5.90 -11.21
CA VAL A 68 -9.86 7.34 -11.36
C VAL A 68 -11.07 8.09 -11.93
N LYS A 69 -11.69 7.52 -12.96
CA LYS A 69 -12.87 8.11 -13.61
C LYS A 69 -14.07 8.18 -12.68
N THR A 70 -14.37 7.09 -11.97
CA THR A 70 -15.60 6.92 -11.18
C THR A 70 -15.51 7.46 -9.76
N SER A 71 -14.33 7.88 -9.30
CA SER A 71 -14.15 8.45 -7.96
C SER A 71 -14.30 9.97 -7.98
N ASN A 72 -14.97 10.52 -6.97
CA ASN A 72 -15.09 11.96 -6.73
C ASN A 72 -13.84 12.50 -6.02
N LYS A 73 -13.31 11.74 -5.05
CA LYS A 73 -12.03 12.01 -4.38
C LYS A 73 -11.21 10.74 -4.29
N ILE A 74 -9.89 10.89 -4.26
CA ILE A 74 -8.93 9.80 -4.22
C ILE A 74 -7.92 10.07 -3.11
N ILE A 75 -7.79 9.12 -2.20
CA ILE A 75 -6.80 9.14 -1.13
C ILE A 75 -5.53 8.45 -1.62
N THR A 76 -4.38 9.05 -1.32
CA THR A 76 -3.04 8.49 -1.57
C THR A 76 -2.21 8.52 -0.31
N ILE A 77 -1.34 7.52 -0.13
CA ILE A 77 -0.65 7.28 1.15
C ILE A 77 0.66 8.07 1.31
N SER A 78 1.16 8.70 0.25
CA SER A 78 2.41 9.47 0.30
C SER A 78 2.50 10.47 -0.85
N ASN A 79 3.39 11.47 -0.72
CA ASN A 79 3.71 12.37 -1.83
C ASN A 79 4.33 11.63 -3.03
N PHE A 80 5.13 10.58 -2.78
CA PHE A 80 5.67 9.74 -3.84
C PHE A 80 4.54 9.08 -4.65
N SER A 81 3.60 8.41 -3.96
CA SER A 81 2.44 7.79 -4.60
C SER A 81 1.56 8.82 -5.31
N LYS A 82 1.37 10.03 -4.73
CA LYS A 82 0.66 11.14 -5.38
C LYS A 82 1.30 11.50 -6.72
N ASN A 83 2.62 11.72 -6.74
CA ASN A 83 3.36 12.10 -7.93
C ASN A 83 3.37 10.98 -8.97
N GLU A 84 3.48 9.72 -8.54
CA GLU A 84 3.35 8.57 -9.43
C GLU A 84 1.96 8.50 -10.06
N ILE A 85 0.88 8.75 -9.32
CA ILE A 85 -0.47 8.80 -9.89
C ILE A 85 -0.59 9.94 -10.91
N LEU A 86 -0.07 11.12 -10.59
CA LEU A 86 -0.12 12.29 -11.47
C LEU A 86 0.68 12.12 -12.77
N SER A 87 1.75 11.30 -12.77
CA SER A 87 2.48 11.02 -14.01
C SER A 87 1.66 10.20 -15.01
N TYR A 88 0.71 9.38 -14.54
CA TYR A 88 -0.25 8.67 -15.39
C TYR A 88 -1.54 9.47 -15.65
N TYR A 89 -1.93 10.33 -14.71
CA TYR A 89 -3.17 11.11 -14.74
C TYR A 89 -2.91 12.57 -14.35
N PRO A 90 -2.34 13.40 -15.23
CA PRO A 90 -1.91 14.76 -14.87
C PRO A 90 -3.08 15.66 -14.43
N ASN A 91 -4.27 15.44 -14.99
CA ASN A 91 -5.42 16.35 -14.84
C ASN A 91 -6.35 16.00 -13.68
N ILE A 92 -5.89 15.25 -12.66
CA ILE A 92 -6.75 14.83 -11.53
C ILE A 92 -6.30 15.33 -10.17
N GLU A 93 -5.35 16.27 -10.10
CA GLU A 93 -4.81 16.75 -8.82
C GLU A 93 -5.91 17.23 -7.86
N TYR A 94 -6.93 17.91 -8.37
CA TYR A 94 -8.09 18.38 -7.59
C TYR A 94 -8.90 17.24 -6.93
N LYS A 95 -8.75 15.99 -7.40
CA LYS A 95 -9.36 14.81 -6.79
C LYS A 95 -8.48 14.21 -5.70
N LEU A 96 -7.17 14.43 -5.72
CA LEU A 96 -6.22 13.75 -4.86
C LEU A 96 -6.11 14.40 -3.48
N LYS A 97 -6.12 13.56 -2.44
CA LYS A 97 -5.81 13.96 -1.07
C LYS A 97 -4.76 13.00 -0.50
N MET A 98 -3.64 13.55 -0.04
CA MET A 98 -2.63 12.74 0.66
C MET A 98 -3.06 12.51 2.11
N LEU A 99 -3.26 11.25 2.49
CA LEU A 99 -3.48 10.81 3.86
C LEU A 99 -2.61 9.58 4.10
N GLY A 100 -1.53 9.76 4.86
CA GLY A 100 -0.61 8.70 5.19
C GLY A 100 -1.22 7.67 6.15
N ASN A 101 -0.63 6.47 6.18
CA ASN A 101 -1.02 5.47 7.16
C ASN A 101 -0.66 5.96 8.57
N SER A 102 -1.63 5.90 9.48
CA SER A 102 -1.41 6.21 10.88
C SER A 102 -0.70 5.06 11.59
N VAL A 103 0.08 5.41 12.59
CA VAL A 103 0.59 4.47 13.60
C VAL A 103 -0.22 4.66 14.87
N GLU A 104 -0.52 3.57 15.55
CA GLU A 104 -1.12 3.65 16.87
C GLU A 104 -0.11 4.26 17.85
N ASN A 105 -0.54 5.26 18.62
CA ASN A 105 0.25 5.79 19.73
C ASN A 105 0.19 4.81 20.91
N VAL A 106 0.89 3.70 20.78
CA VAL A 106 1.05 2.74 21.86
C VAL A 106 1.88 3.42 22.95
N GLN A 107 1.29 3.66 24.12
CA GLN A 107 2.04 4.14 25.28
C GLN A 107 3.02 3.03 25.69
N ILE A 108 4.30 3.25 25.38
CA ILE A 108 5.38 2.33 25.70
C ILE A 108 5.72 2.44 27.19
N THR A 109 4.84 1.97 28.07
CA THR A 109 5.05 2.04 29.53
C THR A 109 5.90 0.87 30.06
N ASN A 110 5.88 -0.29 29.39
CA ASN A 110 6.51 -1.52 29.91
C ASN A 110 7.74 -2.05 29.13
N ILE A 111 8.21 -1.40 28.06
CA ILE A 111 9.37 -1.90 27.28
C ILE A 111 10.71 -1.58 27.97
N LYS A 112 10.78 -0.50 28.76
CA LYS A 112 12.04 -0.04 29.38
C LYS A 112 12.66 -1.04 30.36
N GLN A 113 11.89 -1.94 30.99
CA GLN A 113 12.44 -2.91 31.93
C GLN A 113 13.08 -4.13 31.25
N LYS A 114 12.56 -4.59 30.09
CA LYS A 114 13.16 -5.70 29.32
C LYS A 114 14.29 -5.25 28.39
N ALA A 115 14.25 -4.02 27.88
CA ALA A 115 15.27 -3.48 26.98
C ALA A 115 16.61 -3.15 27.67
N LYS A 116 16.61 -2.97 29.00
CA LYS A 116 17.79 -2.56 29.79
C LYS A 116 18.98 -3.53 29.77
N LYS A 117 18.86 -4.73 29.19
CA LYS A 117 19.92 -5.75 29.15
C LYS A 117 20.44 -6.11 27.76
N GLN A 118 19.97 -5.46 26.68
CA GLN A 118 20.46 -5.76 25.34
C GLN A 118 21.63 -4.84 24.96
N SER A 119 22.69 -5.44 24.41
CA SER A 119 23.81 -4.76 23.74
C SER A 119 23.30 -3.76 22.69
N ASN A 120 24.04 -2.70 22.40
CA ASN A 120 23.68 -1.78 21.31
C ASN A 120 23.47 -2.55 20.00
N TYR A 121 22.49 -2.13 19.20
CA TYR A 121 22.09 -2.89 18.02
C TYR A 121 21.57 -2.04 16.87
N ILE A 122 21.66 -2.60 15.67
CA ILE A 122 20.97 -2.18 14.46
C ILE A 122 19.77 -3.10 14.28
N LEU A 123 18.57 -2.55 14.14
CA LEU A 123 17.33 -3.32 13.95
C LEU A 123 16.72 -3.07 12.58
N TYR A 124 16.53 -4.15 11.83
CA TYR A 124 15.70 -4.18 10.64
C TYR A 124 14.39 -4.92 10.97
N VAL A 125 13.24 -4.29 10.69
CA VAL A 125 11.93 -4.93 10.77
C VAL A 125 11.26 -4.82 9.41
N GLY A 126 11.03 -5.95 8.74
CA GLY A 126 10.44 -5.95 7.42
C GLY A 126 10.34 -7.33 6.78
N ARG A 127 9.54 -7.42 5.73
CA ARG A 127 9.47 -8.64 4.91
C ARG A 127 10.82 -8.90 4.24
N ILE A 128 11.25 -10.15 4.23
CA ILE A 128 12.47 -10.58 3.53
C ILE A 128 12.09 -10.86 2.08
N CYS A 129 12.27 -9.85 1.21
CA CYS A 129 12.05 -9.95 -0.23
C CYS A 129 13.04 -9.09 -1.02
N GLU A 130 13.23 -9.40 -2.30
CA GLU A 130 14.20 -8.73 -3.19
C GLU A 130 14.03 -7.21 -3.21
N ARG A 131 12.78 -6.75 -3.34
CA ARG A 131 12.45 -5.31 -3.37
C ARG A 131 12.89 -4.56 -2.12
N LYS A 132 12.95 -5.24 -0.96
CA LYS A 132 13.43 -4.63 0.29
C LYS A 132 14.96 -4.63 0.39
N ASN A 133 15.64 -5.32 -0.52
CA ASN A 133 17.08 -5.32 -0.73
C ASN A 133 17.90 -5.45 0.57
N ILE A 134 17.48 -6.37 1.45
CA ILE A 134 18.12 -6.57 2.75
C ILE A 134 19.57 -7.03 2.63
N ILE A 135 19.94 -7.65 1.50
CA ILE A 135 21.31 -8.09 1.25
C ILE A 135 22.28 -6.90 1.23
N THR A 136 21.87 -5.71 0.78
CA THR A 136 22.70 -4.52 0.85
C THR A 136 23.00 -4.13 2.30
N LEU A 137 22.02 -4.23 3.20
CA LEU A 137 22.24 -3.99 4.63
C LEU A 137 23.23 -4.99 5.23
N VAL A 138 23.07 -6.29 4.92
CA VAL A 138 23.97 -7.34 5.41
C VAL A 138 25.40 -7.14 4.89
N ARG A 139 25.56 -6.81 3.60
CA ARG A 139 26.88 -6.51 3.01
C ARG A 139 27.53 -5.29 3.65
N ALA A 140 26.76 -4.24 3.90
CA ALA A 140 27.26 -3.04 4.57
C ALA A 140 27.72 -3.36 6.00
N TYR A 141 26.90 -4.10 6.76
CA TYR A 141 27.25 -4.55 8.10
C TYR A 141 28.51 -5.41 8.13
N ALA A 142 28.65 -6.37 7.22
CA ALA A 142 29.83 -7.23 7.13
C ALA A 142 31.14 -6.44 6.91
N LYS A 143 31.09 -5.32 6.17
CA LYS A 143 32.26 -4.46 5.94
C LYS A 143 32.72 -3.70 7.18
N ILE A 144 31.81 -3.41 8.11
CA ILE A 144 32.09 -2.60 9.30
C ILE A 144 32.04 -3.40 10.60
N TYR A 145 31.71 -4.69 10.53
CA TYR A 145 31.43 -5.55 11.69
C TYR A 145 32.55 -5.53 12.73
N ASN A 146 33.81 -5.62 12.30
CA ASN A 146 34.97 -5.60 13.20
C ASN A 146 35.26 -4.22 13.80
N ASN A 147 34.63 -3.17 13.27
CA ASN A 147 34.86 -1.77 13.65
C ASN A 147 33.71 -1.19 14.49
N ILE A 148 32.66 -1.97 14.77
CA ILE A 148 31.50 -1.52 15.54
C ILE A 148 31.12 -2.54 16.62
N ASP A 149 30.74 -2.07 17.80
CA ASP A 149 30.14 -2.90 18.85
C ASP A 149 28.59 -2.85 18.77
N LEU A 150 28.06 -3.21 17.59
CA LEU A 150 26.62 -3.26 17.34
C LEU A 150 26.23 -4.62 16.78
N LYS A 151 25.21 -5.26 17.36
CA LYS A 151 24.60 -6.46 16.77
C LYS A 151 23.58 -6.08 15.70
N LEU A 152 23.52 -6.81 14.59
CA LEU A 152 22.44 -6.67 13.60
C LEU A 152 21.30 -7.66 13.88
N PHE A 153 20.12 -7.14 14.21
CA PHE A 153 18.89 -7.93 14.32
C PHE A 153 18.02 -7.73 13.08
N ILE A 154 17.66 -8.83 12.44
CA ILE A 154 16.74 -8.87 11.30
C ILE A 154 15.47 -9.59 11.74
N VAL A 155 14.36 -8.86 11.81
CA VAL A 155 13.05 -9.37 12.17
C VAL A 155 12.14 -9.36 10.95
N GLY A 156 11.80 -10.55 10.47
CA GLY A 156 11.00 -10.70 9.26
C GLY A 156 10.78 -12.16 8.90
N LYS A 157 9.82 -12.39 8.00
CA LYS A 157 9.62 -13.69 7.35
C LYS A 157 9.77 -13.53 5.84
N ARG A 158 10.25 -14.58 5.16
CA ARG A 158 10.12 -14.73 3.72
C ARG A 158 8.63 -14.94 3.40
N ASN A 159 8.14 -14.31 2.35
CA ASN A 159 6.77 -14.49 1.89
C ASN A 159 6.80 -14.52 0.36
N GLU A 160 6.09 -15.48 -0.23
CA GLU A 160 6.01 -15.71 -1.67
C GLU A 160 5.06 -14.75 -2.39
N TYR A 161 4.43 -13.80 -1.69
CA TYR A 161 3.47 -12.83 -2.24
C TYR A 161 3.95 -12.04 -3.48
N TRP A 162 5.24 -12.09 -3.80
CA TRP A 162 5.86 -11.42 -4.96
C TRP A 162 6.69 -12.35 -5.83
N ASN A 163 6.63 -13.67 -5.61
CA ASN A 163 7.13 -14.65 -6.59
C ASN A 163 6.13 -14.78 -7.73
#